data_AF-A0A944P094-F1
#
_entry.id   AF-A0A944P094-F1
#
_cell.length_a   1.000
_cell.length_b   1.000
_cell.length_c   1.000
_cell.angle_alpha   90.00
_cell.angle_beta   90.00
_cell.angle_gamma   90.00
#
_symmetry.space_group_name_H-M   'P 1'
#
loop_
_entity.id
_entity.type
_entity.pdbx_description
1 polymer ?
#
loop_
_entity_poly.entity_id
_entity_poly.type
_entity_poly.pdbx_seq_one_letter_code
_entity_poly.pdbx_strand_id
1 'polypeptide(L)'
;MTNPQQAPRAQAIRLIFEYEGDSVRLVSQQPVDMVISSVDTGAEARPGDFVEMRDDYGQRLARVPARGAFRESAEVFPENHTEPITRVDVEARGAFTVVVPAPAEAVQVAVVRVAPAPREAPPEAAEAARAAGAARDVDLATFRLER
;
A
#
# COMPACT_ATOMS: atom_id res chain seq x y z
N MET A 1 -24.88 21.17 30.49
CA MET A 1 -24.97 20.53 29.16
C MET A 1 -23.61 19.95 28.87
N THR A 2 -23.47 18.63 28.94
CA THR A 2 -22.20 17.91 28.77
C THR A 2 -21.83 17.95 27.30
N ASN A 3 -20.70 18.58 26.98
CA ASN A 3 -20.18 18.64 25.62
C ASN A 3 -19.83 17.19 25.19
N PRO A 4 -20.32 16.67 24.05
CA PRO A 4 -19.89 15.37 23.58
C PRO A 4 -18.39 15.46 23.34
N GLN A 5 -17.63 14.72 24.13
CA GLN A 5 -16.18 14.64 24.08
C GLN A 5 -15.80 14.22 22.66
N GLN A 6 -15.34 15.18 21.85
CA GLN A 6 -14.79 14.89 20.53
C GLN A 6 -13.68 13.87 20.73
N ALA A 7 -13.89 12.64 20.25
CA ALA A 7 -12.83 11.65 20.20
C ALA A 7 -11.62 12.30 19.49
N PRO A 8 -10.38 12.08 19.97
CA PRO A 8 -9.19 12.60 19.32
C PRO A 8 -9.25 12.24 17.83
N ARG A 9 -9.21 13.24 16.94
CA ARG A 9 -9.10 12.96 15.51
C ARG A 9 -7.76 12.27 15.32
N ALA A 10 -7.79 11.00 14.90
CA ALA A 10 -6.58 10.27 14.56
C ALA A 10 -5.85 11.09 13.49
N GLN A 11 -4.63 11.53 13.78
CA GLN A 11 -3.83 12.25 12.79
C GLN A 11 -3.55 11.31 11.63
N ALA A 12 -3.70 11.83 10.42
CA ALA A 12 -3.39 11.12 9.19
C ALA A 12 -2.26 11.84 8.45
N ILE A 13 -1.50 11.11 7.66
CA ILE A 13 -0.46 11.68 6.81
C ILE A 13 -0.76 11.29 5.37
N ARG A 14 -0.75 12.28 4.48
CA ARG A 14 -0.68 12.08 3.04
C ARG A 14 0.78 11.87 2.65
N LEU A 15 1.05 10.75 2.01
CA LEU A 15 2.35 10.35 1.52
C LEU A 15 2.31 10.31 0.00
N ILE A 16 3.33 10.87 -0.64
CA ILE A 16 3.53 10.81 -2.09
C ILE A 16 4.82 10.03 -2.35
N PHE A 17 4.71 8.99 -3.16
CA PHE A 17 5.83 8.16 -3.56
C PHE A 17 6.07 8.28 -5.06
N GLU A 18 7.33 8.20 -5.47
CA GLU A 18 7.74 7.96 -6.85
C GLU A 18 8.34 6.57 -6.96
N TYR A 19 8.18 5.93 -8.12
CA TYR A 19 8.75 4.61 -8.38
C TYR A 19 9.26 4.46 -9.81
N GLU A 20 10.30 3.63 -9.93
CA GLU A 20 10.85 3.08 -11.18
C GLU A 20 11.18 1.61 -10.94
N GLY A 21 10.43 0.70 -11.58
CA GLY A 21 10.38 -0.71 -11.21
C GLY A 21 10.00 -0.89 -9.74
N ASP A 22 10.82 -1.66 -9.02
CA ASP A 22 10.68 -1.87 -7.57
C ASP A 22 11.43 -0.81 -6.72
N SER A 23 12.15 0.13 -7.35
CA SER A 23 12.80 1.23 -6.64
C SER A 23 11.77 2.29 -6.27
N VAL A 24 11.62 2.56 -4.97
CA VAL A 24 10.64 3.52 -4.44
C VAL A 24 11.34 4.66 -3.71
N ARG A 25 10.83 5.87 -3.87
CA ARG A 25 11.23 7.05 -3.10
C ARG A 25 10.02 7.71 -2.46
N LEU A 26 10.13 8.07 -1.18
CA LEU A 26 9.18 8.96 -0.53
C LEU A 26 9.54 10.40 -0.84
N VAL A 27 8.65 11.14 -1.51
CA VAL A 27 8.92 12.51 -1.97
C VAL A 27 8.13 13.58 -1.22
N SER A 28 7.06 13.21 -0.50
CA SER A 28 6.32 14.15 0.35
C SER A 28 5.62 13.48 1.51
N GLN A 29 5.64 14.15 2.67
CA GLN A 29 4.88 13.80 3.86
C GLN A 29 4.08 15.04 4.31
N GLN A 30 2.76 14.92 4.38
CA GLN A 30 1.89 16.04 4.71
C GLN A 30 0.86 15.60 5.74
N PRO A 31 0.92 16.10 7.00
CA PRO A 31 -0.15 15.90 7.96
C PRO A 31 -1.49 16.42 7.40
N VAL A 32 -2.55 15.64 7.57
CA VAL A 32 -3.91 16.00 7.14
C VAL A 32 -4.90 15.71 8.27
N ASP A 33 -5.89 16.59 8.40
CA ASP A 33 -7.00 16.42 9.33
C ASP A 33 -8.13 15.64 8.64
N MET A 34 -8.03 14.31 8.68
CA MET A 34 -8.96 13.40 8.01
C MET A 34 -9.20 12.16 8.86
N VAL A 35 -10.47 11.75 9.00
CA VAL A 35 -10.82 10.46 9.59
C VAL A 35 -10.71 9.38 8.52
N ILE A 36 -9.85 8.39 8.75
CA ILE A 36 -9.71 7.22 7.88
C ILE A 36 -10.57 6.09 8.45
N SER A 37 -11.38 5.45 7.59
CA SER A 37 -12.28 4.39 8.03
C SER A 37 -11.52 3.08 8.25
N SER A 38 -11.97 2.24 9.18
CA SER A 38 -11.33 0.94 9.48
C SER A 38 -11.28 0.01 8.25
N VAL A 39 -12.24 0.12 7.33
CA VAL A 39 -12.23 -0.58 6.04
C VAL A 39 -11.03 -0.26 5.15
N ASP A 40 -10.42 0.91 5.32
CA ASP A 40 -9.24 1.32 4.56
C ASP A 40 -7.95 0.76 5.16
N THR A 41 -7.98 0.26 6.40
CA THR A 41 -6.80 -0.08 7.21
C THR A 41 -6.62 -1.57 7.52
N GLY A 42 -7.63 -2.40 7.20
CA GLY A 42 -7.74 -3.82 7.58
C GLY A 42 -7.44 -4.82 6.45
N ALA A 43 -6.58 -4.50 5.48
CA ALA A 43 -6.27 -5.39 4.38
C ALA A 43 -5.35 -6.55 4.81
N GLU A 44 -5.87 -7.50 5.57
CA GLU A 44 -5.18 -8.73 5.90
C GLU A 44 -5.25 -9.71 4.72
N ALA A 45 -4.08 -10.01 4.14
CA ALA A 45 -3.81 -11.14 3.25
C ALA A 45 -4.36 -11.12 1.80
N ARG A 46 -4.76 -9.97 1.24
CA ARG A 46 -5.01 -9.90 -0.22
C ARG A 46 -3.73 -9.61 -0.99
N PRO A 47 -3.49 -10.28 -2.12
CA PRO A 47 -2.35 -9.95 -2.98
C PRO A 47 -2.43 -8.52 -3.49
N GLY A 48 -1.29 -7.85 -3.58
CA GLY A 48 -1.19 -6.47 -4.05
C GLY A 48 -0.15 -5.65 -3.28
N ASP A 49 -0.11 -4.36 -3.57
CA ASP A 49 0.82 -3.42 -2.93
C ASP A 49 0.12 -2.59 -1.85
N PHE A 50 0.85 -2.34 -0.77
CA PHE A 50 0.34 -1.67 0.42
C PHE A 50 1.35 -0.67 0.97
N VAL A 51 0.83 0.29 1.72
CA VAL A 51 1.62 1.17 2.58
C VAL A 51 1.30 0.81 4.02
N GLU A 52 2.33 0.54 4.81
CA GLU A 52 2.22 0.21 6.22
C GLU A 52 2.82 1.31 7.09
N MET A 53 2.11 1.66 8.15
CA MET A 53 2.64 2.49 9.22
C MET A 53 3.17 1.58 10.31
N ARG A 54 4.39 1.83 10.77
CA ARG A 54 5.09 1.01 11.75
C ARG A 54 5.62 1.83 12.92
N ASP A 55 5.68 1.19 14.08
CA ASP A 55 6.35 1.72 15.27
C ASP A 55 7.88 1.56 15.18
N ASP A 56 8.58 1.88 16.26
CA ASP A 56 10.05 1.83 16.36
C ASP A 56 10.61 0.41 16.46
N TYR A 57 9.78 -0.55 16.84
CA TYR A 57 10.07 -1.98 16.81
C TYR A 57 9.76 -2.62 15.46
N GLY A 58 9.25 -1.85 14.49
CA GLY A 58 8.83 -2.35 13.18
C GLY A 58 7.48 -3.06 13.19
N GLN A 59 6.71 -2.99 14.29
CA GLN A 59 5.36 -3.55 14.35
C GLN A 59 4.41 -2.71 13.52
N ARG A 60 3.55 -3.39 12.77
CA ARG A 60 2.53 -2.77 11.92
C ARG A 60 1.40 -2.18 12.77
N LEU A 61 1.21 -0.87 12.66
CA LEU A 61 0.13 -0.12 13.29
C LEU A 61 -1.08 0.05 12.37
N ALA A 62 -0.84 0.20 11.06
CA ALA A 62 -1.89 0.31 10.04
C ALA A 62 -1.39 -0.19 8.68
N ARG A 63 -2.30 -0.65 7.82
CA ARG A 63 -2.02 -1.04 6.43
C ARG A 63 -3.10 -0.54 5.50
N VAL A 64 -2.72 0.21 4.48
CA VAL A 64 -3.66 0.69 3.46
C VAL A 64 -3.22 0.27 2.06
N PRO A 65 -4.15 0.00 1.12
CA PRO A 65 -3.79 -0.40 -0.24
C PRO A 65 -3.17 0.76 -1.03
N ALA A 66 -2.04 0.51 -1.69
CA ALA A 66 -1.36 1.44 -2.59
C ALA A 66 -1.99 1.41 -3.99
N ARG A 67 -3.28 1.79 -4.09
CA ARG A 67 -4.06 1.66 -5.33
C ARG A 67 -3.39 2.43 -6.48
N GLY A 68 -3.09 1.70 -7.57
CA GLY A 68 -2.51 2.29 -8.77
C GLY A 68 -1.00 2.55 -8.69
N ALA A 69 -0.32 2.07 -7.65
CA ALA A 69 1.13 1.91 -7.65
C ALA A 69 1.55 0.81 -8.64
N PHE A 70 2.82 0.85 -9.06
CA PHE A 70 3.46 -0.20 -9.87
C PHE A 70 2.65 -0.62 -11.11
N ARG A 71 2.12 0.34 -11.86
CA ARG A 71 1.37 0.06 -13.09
C ARG A 71 2.33 -0.37 -14.19
N GLU A 72 2.22 -1.63 -14.60
CA GLU A 72 3.00 -2.23 -15.69
C GLU A 72 2.25 -2.24 -17.03
N SER A 73 1.06 -1.63 -17.09
CA SER A 73 0.28 -1.54 -18.33
C SER A 73 -0.40 -0.18 -18.48
N ALA A 74 -0.45 0.30 -19.72
CA ALA A 74 -1.07 1.56 -20.10
C ALA A 74 -2.14 1.32 -21.17
N GLU A 75 -3.25 2.06 -21.06
CA GLU A 75 -4.27 2.14 -22.10
C GLU A 75 -3.83 3.20 -23.12
N VAL A 76 -3.74 2.80 -24.39
CA VAL A 76 -3.30 3.64 -25.50
C VAL A 76 -4.50 3.94 -26.38
N PHE A 77 -4.75 5.24 -26.54
CA PHE A 77 -5.76 5.78 -27.43
C PHE A 77 -5.09 6.07 -28.77
N PRO A 78 -5.40 5.33 -29.84
CA PRO A 78 -4.81 5.58 -31.15
C PRO A 78 -5.26 6.93 -31.70
N GLU A 79 -4.39 7.59 -32.47
CA GLU A 79 -4.71 8.86 -33.15
C GLU A 79 -5.86 8.67 -34.16
N ASN A 80 -5.90 7.50 -34.80
CA ASN A 80 -7.03 7.11 -35.61
C ASN A 80 -8.16 6.59 -34.72
N HIS A 81 -9.17 7.42 -34.49
CA HIS A 81 -10.32 7.11 -33.65
C HIS A 81 -11.22 5.95 -34.16
N THR A 82 -10.93 5.38 -35.34
CA THR A 82 -11.60 4.15 -35.83
C THR A 82 -10.90 2.87 -35.34
N GLU A 83 -9.68 2.98 -34.83
CA GLU A 83 -8.94 1.86 -34.26
C GLU A 83 -9.34 1.64 -32.80
N PRO A 84 -9.32 0.38 -32.31
CA PRO A 84 -9.69 0.08 -30.95
C PRO A 84 -8.67 0.65 -29.96
N ILE A 85 -9.15 1.04 -28.78
CA ILE A 85 -8.31 1.31 -27.62
C ILE A 85 -7.60 0.00 -27.26
N THR A 86 -6.27 0.05 -27.14
CA THR A 86 -5.44 -1.12 -26.82
C THR A 86 -4.73 -0.91 -25.49
N ARG A 87 -4.29 -2.02 -24.89
CA ARG A 87 -3.47 -2.00 -23.68
C ARG A 87 -2.09 -2.54 -24.02
N VAL A 88 -1.05 -1.83 -23.62
CA VAL A 88 0.34 -2.20 -23.85
C VAL A 88 1.06 -2.35 -22.53
N ASP A 89 2.04 -3.25 -22.48
CA ASP A 89 2.96 -3.35 -21.35
C ASP A 89 3.90 -2.15 -21.37
N VAL A 90 4.15 -1.59 -20.20
CA VAL A 90 5.05 -0.45 -20.01
C VAL A 90 5.96 -0.70 -18.82
N GLU A 91 7.14 -0.08 -18.83
CA GLU A 91 7.99 -0.06 -17.65
C GLU A 91 7.25 0.60 -16.49
N ALA A 92 7.25 -0.05 -15.32
CA ALA A 92 6.60 0.47 -14.12
C ALA A 92 7.28 1.76 -13.67
N ARG A 93 6.72 2.91 -14.02
CA ARG A 93 7.21 4.22 -13.60
C ARG A 93 6.07 5.17 -13.31
N GLY A 94 6.17 5.91 -12.21
CA GLY A 94 5.21 6.96 -11.91
C GLY A 94 5.24 7.39 -10.45
N ALA A 95 4.11 7.95 -10.01
CA ALA A 95 3.90 8.34 -8.63
C ALA A 95 2.54 7.83 -8.13
N PHE A 96 2.44 7.60 -6.83
CA PHE A 96 1.17 7.27 -6.19
C PHE A 96 1.06 7.99 -4.85
N THR A 97 -0.18 8.30 -4.48
CA THR A 97 -0.52 9.04 -3.26
C THR A 97 -1.37 8.17 -2.37
N VAL A 98 -1.03 8.15 -1.08
CA VAL A 98 -1.75 7.38 -0.07
C VAL A 98 -1.98 8.25 1.14
N VAL A 99 -3.13 8.09 1.80
CA VAL A 99 -3.41 8.69 3.10
C VAL A 99 -3.50 7.56 4.13
N VAL A 100 -2.67 7.63 5.16
CA VAL A 100 -2.53 6.60 6.21
C VAL A 100 -2.81 7.18 7.59
N PRO A 101 -3.39 6.39 8.52
CA PRO A 101 -3.46 6.79 9.91
C PRO A 101 -2.04 6.83 10.48
N ALA A 102 -1.68 7.93 11.12
CA ALA A 102 -0.39 8.15 11.75
C ALA A 102 -0.60 8.38 13.26
N PRO A 103 -0.83 7.29 14.03
CA PRO A 103 -0.91 7.42 15.48
C PRO A 103 0.44 7.87 16.05
N ALA A 104 0.45 8.37 17.28
CA ALA A 104 1.65 9.01 17.86
C ALA A 104 2.86 8.06 17.97
N GLU A 105 2.62 6.75 18.01
CA GLU A 105 3.64 5.71 18.04
C GLU A 105 4.28 5.45 16.67
N ALA A 106 3.67 5.93 15.57
CA ALA A 106 4.21 5.70 14.23
C ALA A 106 5.51 6.48 14.00
N VAL A 107 6.54 5.79 13.52
CA VAL A 107 7.86 6.37 13.23
C VAL A 107 8.40 5.98 11.86
N GLN A 108 7.82 4.95 11.24
CA GLN A 108 8.24 4.43 9.95
C GLN A 108 7.04 4.23 9.04
N VAL A 109 7.31 4.33 7.74
CA VAL A 109 6.40 3.87 6.70
C VAL A 109 7.12 2.89 5.78
N ALA A 110 6.47 1.77 5.47
CA ALA A 110 6.97 0.76 4.55
C ALA A 110 6.04 0.61 3.34
N VAL A 111 6.62 0.42 2.16
CA VAL A 111 5.90 -0.01 0.96
C VAL A 111 6.10 -1.52 0.83
N VAL A 112 5.01 -2.26 0.84
CA VAL A 112 5.01 -3.72 0.99
C VAL A 112 4.25 -4.36 -0.17
N ARG A 113 4.83 -5.38 -0.79
CA ARG A 113 4.18 -6.23 -1.77
C ARG A 113 3.76 -7.55 -1.14
N VAL A 114 2.50 -7.91 -1.32
CA VAL A 114 1.92 -9.18 -0.87
C VAL A 114 1.73 -10.05 -2.11
N ALA A 115 2.54 -11.10 -2.23
CA ALA A 115 2.45 -12.01 -3.36
C ALA A 115 1.16 -12.86 -3.30
N PRO A 116 0.57 -13.23 -4.46
CA PRO A 116 -0.52 -14.21 -4.47
C PRO A 116 -0.06 -15.55 -3.90
N ALA A 117 -0.95 -16.21 -3.15
CA ALA A 117 -0.71 -17.57 -2.71
C ALA A 117 -0.48 -18.47 -3.95
N PRO A 118 0.51 -19.38 -3.93
CA PRO A 118 0.73 -20.31 -5.04
C PRO A 118 -0.56 -21.06 -5.36
N ARG A 119 -0.96 -21.06 -6.64
CA ARG A 119 -2.16 -21.77 -7.10
C ARG A 119 -1.90 -23.27 -7.04
N GLU A 120 -2.62 -23.96 -6.13
CA GLU A 120 -2.71 -25.42 -5.95
C GLU A 120 -1.44 -26.22 -6.33
N ALA A 121 -0.52 -26.32 -5.38
CA ALA A 121 0.41 -27.44 -5.37
C ALA A 121 -0.36 -28.73 -4.97
N PRO A 122 0.08 -29.93 -5.41
CA PRO A 122 -0.51 -31.21 -4.97
C PRO A 122 -0.65 -31.28 -3.44
N PRO A 123 -1.64 -32.04 -2.91
CA PRO A 123 -2.12 -31.93 -1.53
C PRO A 123 -1.02 -32.01 -0.46
N GLU A 124 0.05 -32.80 -0.69
CA GLU A 124 1.20 -32.91 0.22
C GLU A 124 2.05 -31.62 0.32
N ALA A 125 2.13 -30.83 -0.76
CA ALA A 125 2.81 -29.53 -0.79
C ALA A 125 1.89 -28.38 -0.33
N ALA A 126 0.58 -28.52 -0.48
CA ALA A 126 -0.40 -27.56 0.02
C ALA A 126 -0.45 -27.54 1.56
N GLU A 127 -0.24 -28.68 2.21
CA GLU A 127 -0.19 -28.77 3.68
C GLU A 127 1.11 -28.19 4.24
N ALA A 128 2.25 -28.37 3.54
CA ALA A 128 3.50 -27.69 3.84
C ALA A 128 3.44 -26.17 3.59
N ALA A 129 2.77 -25.72 2.52
CA ALA A 129 2.57 -24.30 2.22
C ALA A 129 1.56 -23.61 3.15
N ARG A 130 0.55 -24.33 3.65
CA ARG A 130 -0.38 -23.86 4.69
C ARG A 130 0.26 -23.87 6.08
N ALA A 131 1.10 -24.86 6.39
CA ALA A 131 1.91 -24.89 7.61
C ALA A 131 3.01 -23.82 7.61
N ALA A 132 3.52 -23.44 6.42
CA ALA A 132 4.41 -22.31 6.20
C ALA A 132 3.66 -20.98 5.96
N GLY A 133 2.46 -20.86 6.52
CA GLY A 133 1.44 -19.88 6.17
C GLY A 133 1.91 -18.43 5.93
N ALA A 134 1.05 -17.72 5.22
CA ALA A 134 1.10 -16.30 4.84
C ALA A 134 1.65 -16.03 3.44
N ALA A 135 0.87 -15.26 2.68
CA ALA A 135 1.43 -14.46 1.61
C ALA A 135 2.68 -13.76 2.14
N ARG A 136 3.81 -13.90 1.43
CA ARG A 136 5.07 -13.30 1.88
C ARG A 136 4.98 -11.81 1.61
N ASP A 137 4.85 -11.06 2.69
CA ASP A 137 5.02 -9.62 2.68
C ASP A 137 6.50 -9.33 2.36
N VAL A 138 6.74 -8.62 1.26
CA VAL A 138 8.08 -8.17 0.85
C VAL A 138 8.14 -6.67 0.97
N ASP A 139 9.02 -6.16 1.82
CA ASP A 139 9.29 -4.73 1.91
C ASP A 139 10.07 -4.29 0.66
N LEU A 140 9.44 -3.44 -0.15
CA LEU A 140 10.08 -2.80 -1.31
C LEU A 140 10.92 -1.60 -0.86
N ALA A 141 10.45 -0.86 0.14
CA ALA A 141 11.19 0.26 0.75
C ALA A 141 10.65 0.58 2.15
N THR A 142 11.48 1.20 2.99
CA THR A 142 11.08 1.74 4.30
C THR A 142 11.69 3.13 4.51
N PHE A 143 10.90 4.05 5.05
CA PHE A 143 11.26 5.45 5.27
C PHE A 143 10.91 5.88 6.70
N ARG A 144 11.62 6.88 7.21
CA ARG A 144 11.28 7.54 8.49
C ARG A 144 10.22 8.61 8.28
N LEU A 145 9.30 8.69 9.23
CA LEU A 145 8.33 9.78 9.24
C LEU A 145 8.97 11.08 9.69
N GLU A 146 8.64 12.17 9.01
CA GLU A 146 8.95 13.53 9.46
C GLU A 146 7.96 13.90 10.56
N ARG A 147 8.49 14.38 11.70
CA ARG A 147 7.69 14.83 12.86
C ARG A 147 7.85 16.32 13.05
#